data_AF-A0AAV4DZH6-F1
#
_entry.id   AF-A0AAV4DZH6-F1
#
_cell.length_a   1.000
_cell.length_b   1.000
_cell.length_c   1.000
_cell.angle_alpha   90.00
_cell.angle_beta   90.00
_cell.angle_gamma   90.00
#
_symmetry.space_group_name_H-M   'P 1'
#
loop_
_entity.id
_entity.type
_entity.pdbx_description
1 polymer ?
#
loop_
_entity_poly.entity_id
_entity_poly.type
_entity_poly.pdbx_seq_one_letter_code
_entity_poly.pdbx_strand_id
1 'polypeptide(L)'
;MVEVLFTFFLVAHIIQLSGTDHVGKLFRAMFPDSEIAKQYACASTKTRHVTDVLVDDVDKKVTKAAKDCISSLSMDSSNERGPEQLYPLLCTTTMVSKWSQTI
;
A
#
# COMPACT_ATOMS: atom_id res chain seq x y z
N MET A 1 -13.69 13.59 7.35
CA MET A 1 -12.96 12.87 8.42
C MET A 1 -13.18 11.35 8.34
N VAL A 2 -14.43 10.84 8.27
CA VAL A 2 -14.74 9.39 8.20
C VAL A 2 -14.26 8.72 6.90
N GLU A 3 -14.40 9.39 5.76
CA GLU A 3 -14.00 8.86 4.44
C GLU A 3 -12.50 8.53 4.37
N VAL A 4 -11.64 9.39 4.96
CA VAL A 4 -10.19 9.20 5.02
C VAL A 4 -9.82 8.01 5.92
N LEU A 5 -10.49 7.83 7.06
CA LEU A 5 -10.27 6.70 7.95
C LEU A 5 -10.56 5.36 7.26
N PHE A 6 -11.67 5.29 6.51
CA PHE A 6 -11.99 4.08 5.76
C PHE A 6 -10.98 3.83 4.62
N THR A 7 -10.48 4.90 3.99
CA THR A 7 -9.41 4.78 2.96
C THR A 7 -8.14 4.19 3.57
N PHE A 8 -7.77 4.64 4.77
CA PHE A 8 -6.61 4.13 5.47
C PHE A 8 -6.79 2.66 5.85
N PHE A 9 -8.01 2.25 6.25
CA PHE A 9 -8.36 0.84 6.45
C PHE A 9 -8.15 0.01 5.19
N LEU A 10 -8.62 0.48 4.02
CA LEU A 10 -8.42 -0.22 2.75
C LEU A 10 -6.93 -0.43 2.43
N VAL A 11 -6.11 0.61 2.63
CA VAL A 11 -4.66 0.54 2.41
C VAL A 11 -3.98 -0.40 3.41
N ALA A 12 -4.33 -0.30 4.70
CA ALA A 12 -3.73 -1.11 5.77
C ALA A 12 -4.00 -2.61 5.61
N HIS A 13 -5.14 -2.98 5.03
CA HIS A 13 -5.51 -4.37 4.77
C HIS A 13 -5.17 -4.87 3.36
N ILE A 14 -4.43 -4.08 2.57
CA ILE A 14 -4.00 -4.44 1.21
C ILE A 14 -5.20 -4.86 0.34
N ILE A 15 -6.33 -4.15 0.49
CA ILE A 15 -7.47 -4.38 -0.38
C ILE A 15 -7.12 -3.86 -1.77
N GLN A 16 -7.27 -4.71 -2.77
CA GLN A 16 -7.01 -4.36 -4.17
C GLN A 16 -7.78 -3.08 -4.54
N LEU A 17 -7.15 -2.20 -5.32
CA LEU A 17 -7.77 -0.95 -5.79
C LEU A 17 -9.08 -1.20 -6.54
N SER A 18 -9.22 -2.34 -7.23
CA SER A 18 -10.49 -2.76 -7.84
C SER A 18 -11.61 -2.96 -6.83
N GLY A 19 -11.29 -3.43 -5.62
CA GLY A 19 -12.25 -3.58 -4.53
C GLY A 19 -12.74 -2.24 -3.99
N THR A 20 -11.91 -1.19 -4.05
CA THR A 20 -12.27 0.13 -3.51
C THR A 20 -13.30 0.87 -4.37
N ASP A 21 -13.31 0.62 -5.69
CA ASP A 21 -14.33 1.15 -6.61
C ASP A 21 -15.74 0.59 -6.32
N HIS A 22 -15.82 -0.57 -5.67
CA HIS A 22 -17.10 -1.20 -5.30
C HIS A 22 -17.65 -0.73 -3.95
N VAL A 23 -16.81 -0.17 -3.07
CA VAL A 23 -17.19 0.25 -1.71
C VAL A 23 -18.32 1.27 -1.73
N GLY A 24 -18.29 2.27 -2.62
CA GLY A 24 -19.35 3.26 -2.68
C GLY A 24 -20.71 2.67 -3.04
N LYS A 25 -20.74 1.64 -3.90
CA LYS A 25 -21.99 0.90 -4.21
C LYS A 25 -22.46 0.11 -3.00
N LEU A 26 -21.54 -0.53 -2.28
CA LEU A 26 -21.84 -1.30 -1.08
C LEU A 26 -22.42 -0.42 0.04
N PHE A 27 -21.81 0.74 0.30
CA PHE A 27 -22.30 1.65 1.35
C PHE A 27 -23.68 2.21 1.07
N ARG A 28 -23.99 2.53 -0.20
CA ARG A 28 -25.34 2.95 -0.61
C ARG A 28 -26.38 1.85 -0.42
N ALA A 29 -26.00 0.60 -0.65
CA ALA A 29 -26.89 -0.56 -0.46
C ALA A 29 -27.09 -0.90 1.03
N MET A 30 -26.03 -0.79 1.84
CA MET A 30 -26.05 -1.16 3.26
C MET A 30 -26.69 -0.08 4.13
N PHE A 31 -26.58 1.19 3.74
CA PHE A 31 -27.07 2.35 4.50
C PHE A 31 -27.89 3.30 3.60
N PRO A 32 -29.07 2.88 3.12
CA PRO A 32 -29.87 3.66 2.17
C PRO A 32 -30.33 5.02 2.72
N ASP A 33 -30.49 5.14 4.04
CA ASP A 33 -30.96 6.38 4.69
C ASP A 33 -29.82 7.31 5.10
N SER A 34 -28.56 6.87 4.98
CA SER A 34 -27.40 7.66 5.41
C SER A 34 -26.92 8.58 4.29
N GLU A 35 -27.15 9.88 4.46
CA GLU A 35 -26.61 10.91 3.56
C GLU A 35 -25.07 10.86 3.48
N ILE A 36 -24.40 10.47 4.57
CA ILE A 36 -22.94 10.31 4.62
C ILE A 36 -22.49 9.14 3.74
N ALA A 37 -23.22 8.01 3.77
CA ALA A 37 -22.90 6.85 2.96
C ALA A 37 -23.15 7.10 1.46
N LYS A 38 -24.19 7.88 1.11
CA LYS A 38 -24.47 8.29 -0.27
C LYS A 38 -23.37 9.15 -0.86
N GLN A 39 -22.77 10.01 -0.04
CA GLN A 39 -21.68 10.93 -0.43
C GLN A 39 -20.30 10.26 -0.48
N TYR A 40 -20.17 8.98 -0.13
CA TYR A 40 -18.89 8.29 -0.25
C TYR A 40 -18.45 8.23 -1.73
N ALA A 41 -17.41 9.01 -2.05
CA ALA A 41 -16.85 9.17 -3.39
C ALA A 41 -15.37 8.73 -3.46
N CYS A 42 -14.82 8.27 -2.33
CA CYS A 42 -13.48 7.75 -2.23
C CYS A 42 -13.36 6.36 -2.85
N ALA A 43 -13.16 6.34 -4.15
CA ALA A 43 -12.85 5.15 -4.92
C ALA A 43 -11.33 4.99 -5.05
N SER A 44 -10.87 4.31 -6.10
CA SER A 44 -9.46 4.09 -6.41
C SER A 44 -8.57 5.35 -6.39
N THR A 45 -9.06 6.54 -6.76
CA THR A 45 -8.22 7.75 -6.87
C THR A 45 -7.64 8.21 -5.53
N LYS A 46 -8.48 8.30 -4.49
CA LYS A 46 -8.05 8.74 -3.16
C LYS A 46 -7.23 7.64 -2.46
N THR A 47 -7.60 6.36 -2.63
CA THR A 47 -6.79 5.24 -2.14
C THR A 47 -5.40 5.25 -2.77
N ARG A 48 -5.31 5.41 -4.09
CA ARG A 48 -4.04 5.49 -4.82
C ARG A 48 -3.18 6.65 -4.33
N HIS A 49 -3.76 7.84 -4.14
CA HIS A 49 -3.00 8.98 -3.63
C HIS A 49 -2.40 8.72 -2.24
N VAL A 50 -3.17 8.12 -1.32
CA VAL A 50 -2.66 7.74 0.00
C VAL A 50 -1.53 6.70 -0.12
N THR A 51 -1.70 5.71 -0.99
CA THR A 51 -0.66 4.71 -1.27
C THR A 51 0.60 5.36 -1.83
N ASP A 52 0.50 6.25 -2.82
CA ASP A 52 1.64 6.91 -3.45
C ASP A 52 2.45 7.71 -2.41
N VAL A 53 1.77 8.47 -1.54
CA VAL A 53 2.43 9.24 -0.46
C VAL A 53 3.13 8.32 0.55
N LEU A 54 2.52 7.19 0.90
CA LEU A 54 3.13 6.21 1.81
C LEU A 54 4.33 5.50 1.16
N VAL A 55 4.23 5.19 -0.13
CA VAL A 55 5.31 4.57 -0.92
C VAL A 55 6.52 5.49 -0.98
N ASP A 56 6.34 6.79 -1.19
CA ASP A 56 7.44 7.76 -1.21
C ASP A 56 8.26 7.79 0.09
N ASP A 57 7.60 7.64 1.25
CA ASP A 57 8.30 7.60 2.55
C ASP A 57 9.03 6.27 2.76
N VAL A 58 8.41 5.17 2.35
CA VAL A 58 9.03 3.83 2.39
C VAL A 58 10.23 3.76 1.44
N ASP A 59 10.11 4.26 0.22
CA ASP A 59 11.16 4.25 -0.80
C ASP A 59 12.41 5.00 -0.31
N LYS A 60 12.23 6.18 0.31
CA LYS A 60 13.35 6.94 0.90
C LYS A 60 14.04 6.15 2.02
N LYS A 61 13.28 5.48 2.89
CA LYS A 61 13.83 4.68 3.99
C LYS A 61 14.57 3.44 3.48
N VAL A 62 13.97 2.71 2.53
CA VAL A 62 14.55 1.51 1.92
C VAL A 62 15.79 1.86 1.12
N THR A 63 15.75 2.90 0.30
CA THR A 63 16.90 3.38 -0.48
C THR A 63 18.06 3.80 0.43
N LYS A 64 17.77 4.46 1.55
CA LYS A 64 18.80 4.80 2.53
C LYS A 64 19.41 3.54 3.17
N ALA A 65 18.59 2.62 3.65
CA ALA A 65 19.07 1.37 4.24
C ALA A 65 19.89 0.53 3.24
N ALA A 66 19.47 0.47 1.98
CA ALA A 66 20.18 -0.24 0.92
C ALA A 66 21.56 0.37 0.59
N LYS A 67 21.70 1.70 0.71
CA LYS A 67 22.99 2.40 0.54
C LYS A 67 23.93 2.22 1.74
N ASP A 68 23.37 2.21 2.94
CA ASP A 68 24.15 2.25 4.18
C ASP A 68 24.49 0.85 4.73
N CYS A 69 23.77 -0.20 4.31
CA CYS A 69 23.91 -1.57 4.83
C CYS A 69 24.15 -2.60 3.73
N ILE A 70 24.81 -3.71 4.09
CA ILE A 70 24.92 -4.88 3.22
C ILE A 70 23.50 -5.39 2.95
N SER A 71 23.16 -5.47 1.67
CA SER A 71 21.87 -5.94 1.19
C SER A 71 22.06 -7.24 0.42
N SER A 72 21.16 -8.20 0.60
CA SER A 72 21.12 -9.41 -0.22
C SER A 72 20.09 -9.26 -1.33
N LEU A 73 20.41 -9.78 -2.50
CA LEU A 73 19.51 -9.83 -3.65
C LEU A 73 19.23 -11.29 -3.99
N SER A 74 17.95 -11.68 -4.00
CA SER A 74 17.52 -12.97 -4.51
C SER A 74 16.61 -12.77 -5.72
N MET A 75 16.74 -13.68 -6.68
CA MET A 75 15.88 -13.75 -7.85
C MET A 75 15.14 -15.07 -7.81
N ASP A 76 13.82 -15.02 -7.86
CA ASP A 76 13.03 -16.24 -8.03
C ASP A 76 12.67 -16.39 -9.50
N SER A 77 12.91 -17.59 -10.03
CA SER A 77 12.63 -17.92 -11.43
C SER A 77 11.41 -18.82 -11.46
N SER A 78 10.23 -18.22 -11.62
CA SER A 78 9.02 -18.98 -11.89
C SER A 78 9.02 -19.47 -13.34
N ASN A 79 8.66 -20.75 -13.52
CA ASN A 79 8.50 -21.37 -14.85
C ASN A 79 7.02 -21.54 -15.22
N GLU A 80 6.12 -20.77 -14.61
CA GLU A 80 4.71 -20.76 -15.00
C GLU A 80 4.60 -20.18 -16.42
N ARG A 81 4.28 -21.07 -17.37
CA ARG A 81 4.26 -20.79 -18.80
C ARG A 81 2.99 -20.01 -19.17
N GLY A 82 3.03 -18.70 -18.97
CA GLY A 82 2.17 -17.72 -19.64
C GLY A 82 2.97 -16.86 -20.64
N PRO A 83 2.30 -15.99 -21.41
CA PRO A 83 2.98 -15.04 -22.31
C PRO A 83 3.82 -13.99 -21.56
N GLU A 84 3.65 -13.84 -20.25
CA GLU A 84 4.38 -12.89 -19.42
C GLU A 84 5.25 -13.63 -18.40
N GLN A 85 6.53 -13.80 -18.71
CA GLN A 85 7.51 -14.33 -17.78
C GLN A 85 7.91 -13.22 -16.79
N LEU A 86 7.62 -13.43 -15.50
CA LEU A 86 8.01 -12.52 -14.43
C LEU A 86 9.32 -12.98 -13.78
N TYR A 87 10.23 -12.03 -13.55
CA TYR A 87 11.48 -12.23 -12.80
C TYR A 87 11.42 -11.41 -11.51
N PRO A 88 10.72 -11.87 -10.47
CA PRO A 88 10.69 -11.18 -9.19
C PRO A 88 12.09 -11.09 -8.58
N LEU A 89 12.50 -9.85 -8.28
CA LEU A 89 13.72 -9.53 -7.53
C LEU A 89 13.32 -9.15 -6.10
N LEU A 90 13.92 -9.83 -5.12
CA LEU A 90 13.77 -9.50 -3.71
C LEU A 90 15.09 -8.94 -3.18
N CYS A 91 15.04 -7.69 -2.71
CA CYS A 91 16.16 -7.06 -2.01
C CYS A 91 15.86 -7.05 -0.51
N THR A 92 16.74 -7.66 0.29
CA THR A 92 16.65 -7.65 1.76
C THR A 92 17.76 -6.77 2.31
N THR A 93 17.40 -5.75 3.08
CA THR A 93 18.34 -4.83 3.74
C THR A 93 18.04 -4.73 5.23
N THR A 94 19.07 -4.62 6.06
CA THR A 94 18.92 -4.50 7.52
C THR A 94 18.73 -3.03 7.88
N MET A 95 17.56 -2.68 8.41
CA MET A 95 17.31 -1.34 8.94
C MET A 95 18.02 -1.19 10.30
N VAL A 96 19.14 -0.47 10.35
CA VAL A 96 19.79 -0.12 11.62
C VAL A 96 19.15 1.16 12.16
N SER A 97 18.25 1.05 13.14
CA SER A 97 17.78 2.21 13.89
C SER A 97 18.86 2.62 14.91
N LYS A 98 19.42 3.83 14.74
CA LYS A 98 20.25 4.45 15.79
C LYS A 98 19.35 4.71 17.01
N TRP A 99 19.46 3.87 18.03
CA TRP A 99 19.03 4.24 19.37
C TRP A 99 20.01 5.30 19.88
N SER A 100 19.58 6.56 19.86
CA SER A 100 20.32 7.63 20.51
C SER A 100 20.20 7.38 22.02
N GLN A 101 21.25 6.82 22.63
CA GLN A 101 21.39 6.85 24.09
C GLN A 101 21.61 8.32 24.47
N THR A 102 20.55 8.97 24.91
CA THR A 102 20.67 10.22 25.68
C THR A 102 21.09 9.80 27.09
N ILE A 103 22.36 10.03 27.41
CA ILE A 103 22.90 10.05 28.78
C ILE A 103 22.72 11.48 29.30
#